data_AF-A0A7J8A2F4-F1
#
_entry.id   AF-A0A7J8A2F4-F1
#
_cell.length_a   1.000
_cell.length_b   1.000
_cell.length_c   1.000
_cell.angle_alpha   90.00
_cell.angle_beta   90.00
_cell.angle_gamma   90.00
#
_symmetry.space_group_name_H-M   'P 1'
#
loop_
_entity.id
_entity.type
_entity.pdbx_description
1 polymer ?
#
loop_
_entity_poly.entity_id
_entity_poly.type
_entity_poly.pdbx_seq_one_letter_code
_entity_poly.pdbx_strand_id
1 'polypeptide(L)'
;MTTVLAENVRVFGVEGNSDELDEPIKAVFADVAFVKKHNLMSLNSINWSRVLVQMAHHFFAYFQCMPSLDLHPLPAVEVVVPTGAAGNLAAGCIAQKMGLPIHLVAAVNCNDIIHRTVQRGDFSLSETVKPTLASAMDIQVPYNMERIFWLLSGSDSQMTRGLMEQFERTQSVSLPEELQSKLSAAVTSESVSDEAIMQTMARCWQENQSLLCPHTAVAVSYHYQQMLRQTPSPPRCCLAPASAAKFPEAVVAAGLSPETPMEILALEGKETRCTPMRKSDDWTVMLRDTIENMGRQWRATS
;
A
#
# COMPACT_ATOMS: atom_id res chain seq x y z
N MET A 1 9.53 -4.35 -15.64
CA MET A 1 8.23 -4.27 -16.37
C MET A 1 8.43 -4.44 -17.87
N THR A 2 9.34 -3.69 -18.49
CA THR A 2 9.55 -3.67 -19.95
C THR A 2 10.18 -4.96 -20.52
N THR A 3 10.77 -5.82 -19.70
CA THR A 3 11.34 -7.11 -20.11
C THR A 3 10.30 -8.23 -20.32
N VAL A 4 9.01 -7.96 -20.06
CA VAL A 4 7.92 -8.89 -20.34
C VAL A 4 7.42 -8.68 -21.76
N LEU A 5 7.82 -9.57 -22.67
CA LEU A 5 7.52 -9.45 -24.11
C LEU A 5 6.22 -10.14 -24.56
N ALA A 6 5.45 -10.69 -23.61
CA ALA A 6 4.17 -11.36 -23.89
C ALA A 6 3.24 -10.47 -24.73
N GLU A 7 2.60 -11.03 -25.75
CA GLU A 7 1.84 -10.25 -26.74
C GLU A 7 0.66 -9.48 -26.14
N ASN A 8 0.08 -10.00 -25.05
CA ASN A 8 -0.99 -9.38 -24.29
C ASN A 8 -0.52 -8.30 -23.30
N VAL A 9 0.78 -7.97 -23.27
CA VAL A 9 1.36 -6.94 -22.40
C VAL A 9 1.87 -5.77 -23.25
N ARG A 10 1.36 -4.58 -22.93
CA ARG A 10 1.82 -3.30 -23.47
C ARG A 10 2.25 -2.40 -22.32
N VAL A 11 3.48 -1.89 -22.39
CA VAL A 11 4.04 -0.99 -21.39
C VAL A 11 4.26 0.36 -22.04
N PHE A 12 3.77 1.41 -21.40
CA PHE A 12 3.96 2.79 -21.85
C PHE A 12 4.92 3.51 -20.91
N GLY A 13 5.88 4.23 -21.49
CA GLY A 13 6.83 5.09 -20.78
C GLY A 13 6.44 6.54 -20.97
N VAL A 14 5.94 7.18 -19.91
CA VAL A 14 5.30 8.50 -20.00
C VAL A 14 6.31 9.60 -19.69
N GLU A 15 6.36 10.63 -20.54
CA GLU A 15 7.11 11.86 -20.32
C GLU A 15 6.29 12.83 -19.45
N GLY A 16 6.02 12.43 -18.20
CA GLY A 16 5.15 13.16 -17.29
C GLY A 16 5.17 12.55 -15.89
N ASN A 17 4.28 13.04 -15.02
CA ASN A 17 4.07 12.48 -13.69
C ASN A 17 2.81 11.58 -13.64
N SER A 18 2.59 10.92 -12.50
CA SER A 18 1.45 10.01 -12.31
C SER A 18 0.09 10.71 -12.44
N ASP A 19 -0.02 11.97 -11.99
CA ASP A 19 -1.28 12.72 -12.04
C ASP A 19 -1.65 13.09 -13.48
N GLU A 20 -0.66 13.46 -14.29
CA GLU A 20 -0.83 13.71 -15.73
C GLU A 20 -1.27 12.43 -16.49
N LEU A 21 -0.80 11.26 -16.06
CA LEU A 21 -1.20 9.96 -16.63
C LEU A 21 -2.61 9.52 -16.20
N ASP A 22 -3.08 9.95 -15.02
CA ASP A 22 -4.41 9.60 -14.54
C ASP A 22 -5.52 10.23 -15.39
N GLU A 23 -5.31 11.42 -15.94
CA GLU A 23 -6.29 12.12 -16.78
C GLU A 23 -6.71 11.35 -18.05
N PRO A 24 -5.80 10.89 -18.93
CA PRO A 24 -6.19 10.09 -20.09
C PRO A 24 -6.81 8.74 -19.70
N ILE A 25 -6.36 8.13 -18.60
CA ILE A 25 -6.98 6.90 -18.07
C ILE A 25 -8.43 7.19 -17.67
N LYS A 26 -8.68 8.23 -16.87
CA LYS A 26 -10.04 8.68 -16.50
C LYS A 26 -10.89 8.96 -17.73
N ALA A 27 -10.35 9.63 -18.74
CA ALA A 27 -11.06 9.93 -19.98
C ALA A 27 -11.48 8.66 -20.75
N VAL A 28 -10.64 7.62 -20.78
CA VAL A 28 -11.00 6.31 -21.35
C VAL A 28 -12.10 5.62 -20.53
N PHE A 29 -12.00 5.65 -19.19
CA PHE A 29 -12.97 5.01 -18.31
C PHE A 29 -14.31 5.75 -18.19
N ALA A 30 -14.35 7.06 -18.46
CA ALA A 30 -15.57 7.87 -18.49
C ALA A 30 -16.48 7.51 -19.68
N ASP A 31 -15.91 6.97 -20.75
CA ASP A 31 -16.67 6.47 -21.90
C ASP A 31 -17.22 5.06 -21.62
N VAL A 32 -18.41 5.03 -21.02
CA VAL A 32 -19.11 3.80 -20.61
C VAL A 32 -19.32 2.84 -21.79
N ALA A 33 -19.57 3.37 -22.99
CA ALA A 33 -19.76 2.54 -24.17
C ALA A 33 -18.45 1.86 -24.58
N PHE A 34 -17.33 2.59 -24.57
CA PHE A 34 -16.00 2.05 -24.85
C PHE A 34 -15.56 1.02 -23.80
N VAL A 35 -15.73 1.32 -22.51
CA VAL A 35 -15.46 0.41 -21.40
C VAL A 35 -16.21 -0.90 -21.56
N LYS A 36 -17.52 -0.83 -21.85
CA LYS A 36 -18.36 -2.02 -22.04
C LYS A 36 -17.99 -2.80 -23.30
N LYS A 37 -17.68 -2.12 -24.41
CA LYS A 37 -17.27 -2.76 -25.68
C LYS A 37 -15.98 -3.57 -25.54
N HIS A 38 -15.04 -3.10 -24.72
CA HIS A 38 -13.72 -3.70 -24.56
C HIS A 38 -13.51 -4.41 -23.22
N ASN A 39 -14.55 -4.54 -22.38
CA ASN A 39 -14.49 -5.12 -21.03
C ASN A 39 -13.35 -4.53 -20.19
N LEU A 40 -13.19 -3.20 -20.23
CA LEU A 40 -12.09 -2.55 -19.52
C LEU A 40 -12.25 -2.65 -18.01
N MET A 41 -11.15 -2.97 -17.34
CA MET A 41 -11.07 -3.01 -15.90
C MET A 41 -9.76 -2.38 -15.42
N SER A 42 -9.79 -1.73 -14.26
CA SER A 42 -8.60 -1.26 -13.56
C SER A 42 -8.29 -2.17 -12.38
N LEU A 43 -7.00 -2.49 -12.19
CA LEU A 43 -6.46 -3.24 -11.05
C LEU A 43 -5.70 -2.32 -10.08
N ASN A 44 -6.14 -1.06 -9.96
CA ASN A 44 -5.60 -0.12 -8.97
C ASN A 44 -5.97 -0.52 -7.53
N SER A 45 -5.46 0.22 -6.54
CA SER A 45 -5.62 -0.10 -5.10
C SER A 45 -7.06 0.02 -4.59
N ILE A 46 -7.99 0.54 -5.41
CA ILE A 46 -9.42 0.62 -5.10
C ILE A 46 -10.10 -0.72 -5.42
N ASN A 47 -9.55 -1.59 -6.27
CA ASN A 47 -10.19 -2.85 -6.62
C ASN A 47 -10.37 -3.78 -5.38
N TRP A 48 -11.61 -4.18 -5.08
CA TRP A 48 -11.94 -5.04 -3.94
C TRP A 48 -11.16 -6.36 -3.91
N SER A 49 -10.89 -6.95 -5.08
CA SER A 49 -10.17 -8.22 -5.18
C SER A 49 -8.76 -8.13 -4.58
N ARG A 50 -8.14 -6.96 -4.62
CA ARG A 50 -6.82 -6.74 -3.99
C ARG A 50 -6.91 -6.80 -2.47
N VAL A 51 -7.92 -6.15 -1.88
CA VAL A 51 -8.17 -6.19 -0.43
C VAL A 51 -8.53 -7.61 0.00
N LEU A 52 -9.41 -8.28 -0.76
CA LEU A 52 -9.82 -9.65 -0.53
C LEU A 52 -8.63 -10.62 -0.44
N VAL A 53 -7.73 -10.58 -1.42
CA VAL A 53 -6.54 -11.46 -1.44
C VAL A 53 -5.58 -11.12 -0.30
N GLN A 54 -5.44 -9.84 0.06
CA GLN A 54 -4.61 -9.41 1.19
C GLN A 54 -5.13 -9.89 2.54
N MET A 55 -6.41 -10.23 2.70
CA MET A 55 -6.89 -10.78 3.98
C MET A 55 -6.24 -12.13 4.28
N ALA A 56 -5.99 -12.95 3.26
CA ALA A 56 -5.46 -14.30 3.44
C ALA A 56 -4.10 -14.32 4.17
N HIS A 57 -3.22 -13.35 3.90
CA HIS A 57 -1.91 -13.32 4.55
C HIS A 57 -1.97 -12.92 6.03
N HIS A 58 -3.03 -12.22 6.47
CA HIS A 58 -3.22 -11.91 7.90
C HIS A 58 -3.53 -13.17 8.71
N PHE A 59 -4.41 -14.04 8.18
CA PHE A 59 -4.67 -15.35 8.77
C PHE A 59 -3.40 -16.22 8.77
N PHE A 60 -2.69 -16.26 7.65
CA PHE A 60 -1.42 -16.99 7.57
C PHE A 60 -0.39 -16.47 8.59
N ALA A 61 -0.19 -15.16 8.68
CA ALA A 61 0.73 -14.55 9.64
C ALA A 61 0.35 -14.89 11.10
N TYR A 62 -0.94 -14.84 11.41
CA TYR A 62 -1.44 -15.22 12.74
C TYR A 62 -1.07 -16.66 13.09
N PHE A 63 -1.36 -17.63 12.21
CA PHE A 63 -1.06 -19.04 12.47
C PHE A 63 0.44 -19.34 12.52
N GLN A 64 1.27 -18.56 11.82
CA GLN A 64 2.73 -18.66 11.93
C GLN A 64 3.25 -18.13 13.28
N CYS A 65 2.62 -17.11 13.84
CA CYS A 65 2.95 -16.59 15.18
C CYS A 65 2.37 -17.47 16.31
N MET A 66 1.27 -18.19 16.04
CA MET A 66 0.55 -19.03 16.99
C MET A 66 0.46 -20.48 16.47
N PRO A 67 1.55 -21.28 16.54
CA PRO A 67 1.57 -22.63 16.01
C PRO A 67 0.71 -23.63 16.79
N SER A 68 0.31 -23.31 18.03
CA SER A 68 -0.67 -24.07 18.82
C SER A 68 -1.92 -23.21 19.06
N LEU A 69 -3.08 -23.85 18.94
CA LEU A 69 -4.41 -23.27 19.15
C LEU A 69 -5.09 -23.83 20.40
N ASP A 70 -4.32 -24.38 21.34
CA ASP A 70 -4.85 -25.06 22.53
C ASP A 70 -5.35 -24.07 23.60
N LEU A 71 -5.00 -22.78 23.48
CA LEU A 71 -5.36 -21.72 24.43
C LEU A 71 -6.72 -21.08 24.08
N HIS A 72 -7.56 -20.88 25.10
CA HIS A 72 -8.88 -20.28 24.97
C HIS A 72 -9.10 -19.19 26.05
N PRO A 73 -9.42 -17.93 25.66
CA PRO A 73 -9.49 -17.43 24.28
C PRO A 73 -8.12 -17.48 23.59
N LEU A 74 -8.14 -17.52 22.25
CA LEU A 74 -6.93 -17.50 21.44
C LEU A 74 -6.11 -16.23 21.75
N PRO A 75 -4.78 -16.32 21.94
CA PRO A 75 -3.94 -15.16 22.19
C PRO A 75 -3.95 -14.15 21.04
N ALA A 76 -3.87 -12.88 21.39
CA ALA A 76 -3.74 -11.81 20.43
C ALA A 76 -2.33 -11.77 19.81
N VAL A 77 -2.25 -11.47 18.51
CA VAL A 77 -0.99 -11.21 17.79
C VAL A 77 -1.00 -9.78 17.28
N GLU A 78 0.10 -9.05 17.46
CA GLU A 78 0.26 -7.74 16.83
C GLU A 78 0.71 -7.90 15.38
N VAL A 79 -0.01 -7.29 14.45
CA VAL A 79 0.40 -7.22 13.03
C VAL A 79 0.71 -5.78 12.67
N VAL A 80 2.00 -5.51 12.43
CA VAL A 80 2.49 -4.19 12.04
C VAL A 80 2.50 -4.08 10.52
N VAL A 81 1.68 -3.17 10.01
CA VAL A 81 1.44 -2.95 8.59
C VAL A 81 2.13 -1.65 8.18
N PRO A 82 3.18 -1.69 7.35
CA PRO A 82 3.70 -0.49 6.71
C PRO A 82 2.64 0.03 5.74
N THR A 83 2.12 1.22 6.00
CA THR A 83 0.86 1.69 5.43
C THR A 83 1.05 2.96 4.59
N GLY A 84 0.73 2.85 3.30
CA GLY A 84 0.51 4.01 2.41
C GLY A 84 -0.98 4.21 2.18
N ALA A 85 -1.51 3.68 1.07
CA ALA A 85 -2.93 3.85 0.70
C ALA A 85 -3.95 3.01 1.52
N ALA A 86 -3.55 2.45 2.66
CA ALA A 86 -4.36 1.68 3.62
C ALA A 86 -5.03 0.37 3.14
N GLY A 87 -4.74 -0.16 1.94
CA GLY A 87 -5.39 -1.40 1.45
C GLY A 87 -5.12 -2.64 2.32
N ASN A 88 -3.84 -2.85 2.68
CA ASN A 88 -3.45 -3.97 3.54
C ASN A 88 -3.98 -3.80 4.98
N LEU A 89 -4.02 -2.55 5.47
CA LEU A 89 -4.61 -2.23 6.76
C LEU A 89 -6.12 -2.52 6.77
N ALA A 90 -6.85 -2.13 5.71
CA ALA A 90 -8.27 -2.43 5.56
C ALA A 90 -8.53 -3.94 5.53
N ALA A 91 -7.70 -4.71 4.82
CA ALA A 91 -7.76 -6.17 4.84
C ALA A 91 -7.58 -6.74 6.26
N GLY A 92 -6.63 -6.20 7.03
CA GLY A 92 -6.44 -6.54 8.44
C GLY A 92 -7.68 -6.24 9.28
N CYS A 93 -8.28 -5.06 9.12
CA CYS A 93 -9.49 -4.67 9.87
C CYS A 93 -10.66 -5.61 9.57
N ILE A 94 -10.80 -6.06 8.32
CA ILE A 94 -11.83 -7.04 7.95
C ILE A 94 -11.53 -8.40 8.60
N ALA A 95 -10.28 -8.87 8.57
CA ALA A 95 -9.88 -10.10 9.25
C ALA A 95 -10.16 -10.05 10.77
N GLN A 96 -9.91 -8.92 11.41
CA GLN A 96 -10.27 -8.67 12.82
C GLN A 96 -11.78 -8.77 13.03
N LYS A 97 -12.60 -8.18 12.14
CA LYS A 97 -14.07 -8.30 12.19
C LYS A 97 -14.58 -9.72 11.91
N MET A 98 -13.85 -10.52 11.15
CA MET A 98 -14.14 -11.95 10.96
C MET A 98 -13.84 -12.79 12.21
N GLY A 99 -13.20 -12.21 13.25
CA GLY A 99 -12.89 -12.88 14.50
C GLY A 99 -11.44 -13.33 14.66
N LEU A 100 -10.55 -12.96 13.73
CA LEU A 100 -9.12 -13.22 13.89
C LEU A 100 -8.57 -12.35 15.04
N PRO A 101 -7.95 -12.92 16.09
CA PRO A 101 -7.50 -12.16 17.25
C PRO A 101 -6.16 -11.47 16.96
N ILE A 102 -6.21 -10.44 16.12
CA ILE A 102 -5.08 -9.57 15.80
C ILE A 102 -5.31 -8.16 16.34
N HIS A 103 -4.21 -7.55 16.79
CA HIS A 103 -4.13 -6.12 17.03
C HIS A 103 -3.33 -5.48 15.90
N LEU A 104 -3.92 -4.50 15.20
CA LEU A 104 -3.30 -3.88 14.03
C LEU A 104 -2.50 -2.66 14.44
N VAL A 105 -1.31 -2.53 13.87
CA VAL A 105 -0.47 -1.33 14.00
C VAL A 105 -0.23 -0.75 12.61
N ALA A 106 -0.70 0.46 12.35
CA ALA A 106 -0.41 1.20 11.14
C ALA A 106 0.91 1.98 11.30
N ALA A 107 1.99 1.48 10.70
CA ALA A 107 3.27 2.18 10.66
C ALA A 107 3.36 2.99 9.38
N VAL A 108 3.52 4.31 9.49
CA VAL A 108 3.62 5.25 8.36
C VAL A 108 4.97 5.95 8.37
N ASN A 109 5.38 6.52 7.24
CA ASN A 109 6.51 7.44 7.21
C ASN A 109 6.04 8.86 7.62
N CYS A 110 6.83 9.89 7.33
CA CYS A 110 6.47 11.27 7.69
C CYS A 110 5.22 11.81 6.96
N ASN A 111 4.70 11.12 5.93
CA ASN A 111 3.39 11.37 5.34
C ASN A 111 2.32 10.70 6.20
N ASP A 112 1.94 11.38 7.28
CA ASP A 112 1.41 10.76 8.49
C ASP A 112 -0.12 10.87 8.67
N ILE A 113 -0.87 11.15 7.60
CA ILE A 113 -2.33 11.36 7.66
C ILE A 113 -3.06 10.24 8.42
N ILE A 114 -2.68 8.98 8.20
CA ILE A 114 -3.27 7.83 8.91
C ILE A 114 -2.93 7.87 10.40
N HIS A 115 -1.70 8.22 10.75
CA HIS A 115 -1.31 8.35 12.15
C HIS A 115 -2.12 9.45 12.85
N ARG A 116 -2.23 10.64 12.26
CA ARG A 116 -3.05 11.75 12.78
C ARG A 116 -4.53 11.39 12.90
N THR A 117 -5.05 10.64 11.93
CA THR A 117 -6.43 10.16 11.94
C THR A 117 -6.68 9.18 13.09
N VAL A 118 -5.80 8.20 13.28
CA VAL A 118 -5.91 7.22 14.35
C VAL A 118 -5.74 7.88 15.73
N GLN A 119 -4.82 8.83 15.87
CA GLN A 119 -4.52 9.46 17.16
C GLN A 119 -5.54 10.54 17.55
N ARG A 120 -6.02 11.33 16.59
CA ARG A 120 -6.75 12.59 16.85
C ARG A 120 -8.04 12.75 16.04
N GLY A 121 -8.36 11.80 15.16
CA GLY A 121 -9.46 11.94 14.22
C GLY A 121 -9.21 12.96 13.10
N ASP A 122 -7.98 13.45 12.95
CA ASP A 122 -7.62 14.43 11.91
C ASP A 122 -7.27 13.73 10.59
N PHE A 123 -8.23 13.71 9.66
CA PHE A 123 -8.06 13.17 8.30
C PHE A 123 -7.95 14.33 7.30
N SER A 124 -6.77 14.94 7.25
CA SER A 124 -6.49 16.09 6.39
C SER A 124 -5.21 15.92 5.59
N LEU A 125 -5.21 16.41 4.36
CA LEU A 125 -4.02 16.44 3.53
C LEU A 125 -2.99 17.43 4.07
N SER A 126 -1.72 17.04 3.98
CA SER A 126 -0.60 17.98 4.08
C SER A 126 -0.54 18.82 2.81
N GLU A 127 0.00 20.04 2.90
CA GLU A 127 0.20 20.93 1.74
C GLU A 127 1.01 20.26 0.63
N THR A 128 2.03 19.49 1.01
CA THR A 128 2.89 18.75 0.08
C THR A 128 3.19 17.35 0.61
N VAL A 129 3.21 16.37 -0.30
CA VAL A 129 3.76 15.04 -0.03
C VAL A 129 5.28 15.16 0.02
N LYS A 130 5.88 14.65 1.08
CA LYS A 130 7.34 14.65 1.24
C LYS A 130 7.90 13.37 0.65
N PRO A 131 8.85 13.43 -0.30
CA PRO A 131 9.60 12.26 -0.73
C PRO A 131 10.37 11.67 0.45
N THR A 132 10.31 10.35 0.61
CA THR A 132 11.00 9.60 1.67
C THR A 132 11.76 8.40 1.10
N LEU A 133 12.57 7.75 1.95
CA LEU A 133 13.20 6.47 1.60
C LEU A 133 12.15 5.38 1.34
N ALA A 134 11.02 5.43 2.04
CA ALA A 134 9.90 4.51 1.88
C ALA A 134 8.91 5.00 0.81
N SER A 135 9.39 5.33 -0.39
CA SER A 135 8.64 6.04 -1.45
C SER A 135 7.24 5.49 -1.80
N ALA A 136 7.04 4.18 -1.83
CA ALA A 136 5.71 3.58 -2.06
C ALA A 136 4.65 3.91 -0.98
N MET A 137 5.06 4.50 0.15
CA MET A 137 4.19 4.99 1.23
C MET A 137 3.98 6.50 1.19
N ASP A 138 4.63 7.23 0.27
CA ASP A 138 4.46 8.67 0.05
C ASP A 138 3.11 8.94 -0.65
N ILE A 139 2.03 8.64 0.06
CA ILE A 139 0.67 8.69 -0.44
C ILE A 139 0.00 9.94 0.09
N GLN A 140 -0.56 10.74 -0.82
CA GLN A 140 -1.35 11.90 -0.46
C GLN A 140 -2.70 11.49 0.14
N VAL A 141 -3.48 10.72 -0.62
CA VAL A 141 -4.83 10.32 -0.24
C VAL A 141 -4.90 8.81 0.02
N PRO A 142 -5.11 8.36 1.26
CA PRO A 142 -5.21 6.93 1.57
C PRO A 142 -6.63 6.41 1.34
N TYR A 143 -7.02 6.24 0.08
CA TYR A 143 -8.41 5.91 -0.34
C TYR A 143 -9.05 4.70 0.36
N ASN A 144 -8.28 3.74 0.88
CA ASN A 144 -8.86 2.60 1.61
C ASN A 144 -9.31 2.94 3.05
N MET A 145 -9.02 4.14 3.56
CA MET A 145 -9.54 4.60 4.85
C MET A 145 -11.07 4.72 4.83
N GLU A 146 -11.67 5.05 3.68
CA GLU A 146 -13.14 5.03 3.50
C GLU A 146 -13.73 3.67 3.91
N ARG A 147 -13.08 2.56 3.51
CA ARG A 147 -13.51 1.19 3.87
C ARG A 147 -13.43 0.95 5.36
N ILE A 148 -12.38 1.44 6.00
CA ILE A 148 -12.17 1.31 7.44
C ILE A 148 -13.22 2.14 8.19
N PHE A 149 -13.49 3.36 7.75
CA PHE A 149 -14.54 4.21 8.33
C PHE A 149 -15.90 3.53 8.23
N TRP A 150 -16.27 3.01 7.05
CA TRP A 150 -17.52 2.28 6.87
C TRP A 150 -17.61 1.03 7.74
N LEU A 151 -16.52 0.24 7.82
CA LEU A 151 -16.50 -0.98 8.62
C LEU A 151 -16.65 -0.68 10.12
N LEU A 152 -16.00 0.38 10.61
CA LEU A 152 -16.00 0.74 12.03
C LEU A 152 -17.21 1.57 12.45
N SER A 153 -17.86 2.29 11.52
CA SER A 153 -19.14 2.97 11.79
C SER A 153 -20.31 1.98 11.95
N GLY A 154 -20.08 0.67 11.75
CA GLY A 154 -21.16 -0.32 11.72
C GLY A 154 -21.89 -0.34 10.38
N SER A 155 -21.14 -0.13 9.29
CA SER A 155 -21.67 -0.09 7.93
C SER A 155 -22.59 1.10 7.63
N ASP A 156 -22.40 2.23 8.33
CA ASP A 156 -23.15 3.46 8.09
C ASP A 156 -22.65 4.17 6.82
N SER A 157 -23.29 3.85 5.70
CA SER A 157 -23.00 4.43 4.39
C SER A 157 -23.32 5.92 4.30
N GLN A 158 -24.28 6.43 5.08
CA GLN A 158 -24.66 7.85 5.03
C GLN A 158 -23.59 8.70 5.70
N MET A 159 -23.13 8.28 6.89
CA MET A 159 -22.02 8.94 7.58
C MET A 159 -20.74 8.89 6.75
N THR A 160 -20.35 7.71 6.25
CA THR A 160 -19.13 7.57 5.45
C THR A 160 -19.19 8.45 4.20
N ARG A 161 -20.31 8.46 3.48
CA ARG A 161 -20.48 9.35 2.32
C ARG A 161 -20.30 10.82 2.70
N GLY A 162 -20.94 11.28 3.77
CA GLY A 162 -20.82 12.67 4.22
C GLY A 162 -19.39 13.07 4.57
N LEU A 163 -18.63 12.17 5.22
CA LEU A 163 -17.21 12.40 5.52
C LEU A 163 -16.37 12.50 4.25
N MET A 164 -16.59 11.60 3.29
CA MET A 164 -15.82 11.57 2.05
C MET A 164 -16.16 12.74 1.13
N GLU A 165 -17.44 13.11 0.98
CA GLU A 165 -17.86 14.29 0.22
C GLU A 165 -17.29 15.59 0.83
N GLN A 166 -17.24 15.68 2.17
CA GLN A 166 -16.58 16.79 2.83
C GLN A 166 -15.08 16.79 2.50
N PHE A 167 -14.39 15.65 2.68
CA PHE A 167 -12.98 15.53 2.40
C PHE A 167 -12.63 15.86 0.95
N GLU A 168 -13.41 15.41 -0.03
CA GLU A 168 -13.22 15.75 -1.45
C GLU A 168 -13.28 17.27 -1.68
N ARG A 169 -14.19 17.97 -0.99
CA ARG A 169 -14.36 19.42 -1.13
C ARG A 169 -13.28 20.23 -0.39
N THR A 170 -12.90 19.82 0.82
CA THR A 170 -12.06 20.62 1.73
C THR A 170 -10.65 20.07 1.94
N GLN A 171 -10.37 18.86 1.43
CA GLN A 171 -9.14 18.10 1.67
C GLN A 171 -8.86 17.85 3.17
N SER A 172 -9.90 17.97 4.01
CA SER A 172 -9.79 17.92 5.46
C SER A 172 -11.13 17.59 6.10
N VAL A 173 -11.14 16.58 6.97
CA VAL A 173 -12.29 16.22 7.79
C VAL A 173 -11.82 15.76 9.17
N SER A 174 -12.55 16.16 10.21
CA SER A 174 -12.40 15.62 11.56
C SER A 174 -13.40 14.51 11.77
N LEU A 175 -12.93 13.34 12.20
CA LEU A 175 -13.81 12.20 12.46
C LEU A 175 -14.73 12.50 13.66
N PRO A 176 -15.99 12.04 13.61
CA PRO A 176 -16.85 12.01 14.79
C PRO A 176 -16.18 11.23 15.93
N GLU A 177 -16.36 11.69 17.17
CA GLU A 177 -15.71 11.12 18.37
C GLU A 177 -15.94 9.61 18.49
N GLU A 178 -17.16 9.14 18.23
CA GLU A 178 -17.48 7.72 18.28
C GLU A 178 -16.68 6.90 17.25
N LEU A 179 -16.55 7.41 16.01
CA LEU A 179 -15.80 6.74 14.96
C LEU A 179 -14.30 6.77 15.26
N GLN A 180 -13.78 7.90 15.76
CA GLN A 180 -12.38 8.02 16.17
C GLN A 180 -12.07 7.04 17.30
N SER A 181 -12.92 6.94 18.32
CA SER A 181 -12.74 6.01 19.44
C SER A 181 -12.71 4.55 18.97
N LYS A 182 -13.64 4.17 18.08
CA LYS A 182 -13.66 2.83 17.46
C LYS A 182 -12.40 2.56 16.62
N LEU A 183 -11.88 3.56 15.91
CA LEU A 183 -10.65 3.46 15.14
C LEU A 183 -9.43 3.25 16.06
N SER A 184 -9.26 4.08 17.09
CA SER A 184 -8.14 3.95 18.04
C SER A 184 -8.19 2.66 18.86
N ALA A 185 -9.39 2.11 19.08
CA ALA A 185 -9.54 0.79 19.71
C ALA A 185 -9.17 -0.38 18.78
N ALA A 186 -9.42 -0.24 17.47
CA ALA A 186 -9.14 -1.29 16.49
C ALA A 186 -7.68 -1.28 16.00
N VAL A 187 -7.07 -0.09 15.94
CA VAL A 187 -5.76 0.14 15.29
C VAL A 187 -4.95 1.11 16.14
N THR A 188 -3.69 0.77 16.43
CA THR A 188 -2.68 1.74 16.89
C THR A 188 -1.81 2.19 15.72
N SER A 189 -1.04 3.27 15.90
CA SER A 189 -0.23 3.81 14.81
C SER A 189 1.06 4.44 15.27
N GLU A 190 2.01 4.54 14.35
CA GLU A 190 3.30 5.19 14.53
C GLU A 190 3.72 5.90 13.23
N SER A 191 4.35 7.07 13.36
CA SER A 191 5.02 7.77 12.26
C SER A 191 6.53 7.68 12.42
N VAL A 192 7.24 7.29 11.36
CA VAL A 192 8.67 6.99 11.36
C VAL A 192 9.40 7.93 10.41
N SER A 193 10.51 8.52 10.87
CA SER A 193 11.37 9.39 10.05
C SER A 193 12.36 8.58 9.21
N ASP A 194 12.90 9.17 8.14
CA ASP A 194 13.95 8.53 7.33
C ASP A 194 15.19 8.20 8.15
N GLU A 195 15.54 9.01 9.14
CA GLU A 195 16.65 8.72 10.05
C GLU A 195 16.37 7.47 10.89
N ALA A 196 15.16 7.33 11.43
CA ALA A 196 14.75 6.13 12.16
C ALA A 196 14.67 4.90 11.24
N ILE A 197 14.27 5.07 9.97
CA ILE A 197 14.30 4.00 8.95
C ILE A 197 15.73 3.50 8.74
N MET A 198 16.69 4.39 8.48
CA MET A 198 18.10 4.02 8.27
C MET A 198 18.70 3.34 9.50
N GLN A 199 18.45 3.89 10.70
CA GLN A 199 18.89 3.27 11.96
C GLN A 199 18.29 1.88 12.15
N THR A 200 17.01 1.70 11.80
CA THR A 200 16.33 0.40 11.88
C THR A 200 16.93 -0.61 10.91
N MET A 201 17.24 -0.20 9.68
CA MET A 201 17.89 -1.05 8.68
C MET A 201 19.28 -1.49 9.16
N ALA A 202 20.11 -0.54 9.62
CA ALA A 202 21.46 -0.83 10.12
C ALA A 202 21.43 -1.76 11.34
N ARG A 203 20.51 -1.51 12.28
CA ARG A 203 20.33 -2.36 13.47
C ARG A 203 19.90 -3.77 13.11
N CYS A 204 18.92 -3.92 12.21
CA CYS A 204 18.43 -5.25 11.81
C CYS A 204 19.53 -6.07 11.13
N TRP A 205 20.34 -5.44 10.29
CA TRP A 205 21.53 -6.08 9.73
C TRP A 205 22.51 -6.51 10.83
N GLN A 206 22.89 -5.61 11.74
CA GLN A 206 23.85 -5.92 12.81
C GLN A 206 23.37 -7.08 13.69
N GLU A 207 22.11 -7.09 14.11
CA GLU A 207 21.57 -8.06 15.06
C GLU A 207 21.15 -9.39 14.39
N ASN A 208 20.66 -9.36 13.14
CA ASN A 208 19.97 -10.50 12.52
C ASN A 208 20.53 -10.90 11.16
N GLN A 209 21.50 -10.15 10.62
CA GLN A 209 22.05 -10.35 9.26
C GLN A 209 20.95 -10.37 8.18
N SER A 210 19.88 -9.59 8.38
CA SER A 210 18.76 -9.47 7.44
C SER A 210 18.71 -8.07 6.84
N LEU A 211 18.79 -7.98 5.51
CA LEU A 211 18.64 -6.72 4.79
C LEU A 211 17.16 -6.38 4.61
N LEU A 212 16.74 -5.28 5.23
CA LEU A 212 15.38 -4.76 5.09
C LEU A 212 15.31 -3.75 3.94
N CYS A 213 14.19 -3.74 3.21
CA CYS A 213 13.82 -2.55 2.43
C CYS A 213 13.34 -1.44 3.38
N PRO A 214 13.36 -0.15 2.95
CA PRO A 214 12.91 0.95 3.80
C PRO A 214 11.45 0.81 4.27
N HIS A 215 10.57 0.23 3.45
CA HIS A 215 9.16 -0.02 3.84
C HIS A 215 9.03 -1.05 4.96
N THR A 216 9.81 -2.13 4.91
CA THR A 216 9.84 -3.12 6.00
C THR A 216 10.44 -2.49 7.26
N ALA A 217 11.47 -1.66 7.12
CA ALA A 217 12.09 -0.96 8.23
C ALA A 217 11.12 -0.01 8.95
N VAL A 218 10.16 0.62 8.26
CA VAL A 218 9.08 1.38 8.93
C VAL A 218 8.31 0.50 9.92
N ALA A 219 7.93 -0.73 9.53
CA ALA A 219 7.23 -1.65 10.43
C ALA A 219 8.12 -2.21 11.55
N VAL A 220 9.38 -2.54 11.23
CA VAL A 220 10.34 -3.07 12.22
C VAL A 220 10.75 -1.99 13.24
N SER A 221 10.70 -0.71 12.88
CA SER A 221 11.00 0.40 13.81
C SER A 221 10.06 0.35 15.02
N TYR A 222 8.77 0.11 14.80
CA TYR A 222 7.79 -0.11 15.86
C TYR A 222 8.20 -1.25 16.80
N HIS A 223 8.63 -2.39 16.23
CA HIS A 223 9.06 -3.53 17.02
C HIS A 223 10.25 -3.15 17.94
N TYR A 224 11.26 -2.49 17.40
CA TYR A 224 12.41 -2.04 18.18
C TYR A 224 12.06 -1.02 19.26
N GLN A 225 11.12 -0.12 19.01
CA GLN A 225 10.64 0.80 20.04
C GLN A 225 9.90 0.08 21.17
N GLN A 226 9.05 -0.90 20.85
CA GLN A 226 8.37 -1.68 21.90
C GLN A 226 9.35 -2.51 22.73
N MET A 227 10.43 -3.06 22.13
CA MET A 227 11.47 -3.76 22.89
C MET A 227 12.14 -2.88 23.94
N LEU A 228 12.37 -1.59 23.63
CA LEU A 228 12.98 -0.64 24.57
C LEU A 228 12.09 -0.36 25.80
N ARG A 229 10.76 -0.56 25.68
CA ARG A 229 9.83 -0.35 26.79
C ARG A 229 9.88 -1.47 27.84
N GLN A 230 10.57 -2.58 27.58
CA GLN A 230 10.78 -3.71 28.50
C GLN A 230 9.49 -4.24 29.16
N THR A 231 8.35 -4.11 28.48
CA THR A 231 7.07 -4.66 28.93
C THR A 231 6.77 -5.94 28.17
N PRO A 232 6.11 -6.93 28.80
CA PRO A 232 5.60 -8.09 28.07
C PRO A 232 4.71 -7.62 26.92
N SER A 233 5.00 -8.05 25.69
CA SER A 233 4.19 -7.76 24.52
C SER A 233 3.79 -9.06 23.83
N PRO A 234 2.60 -9.11 23.19
CA PRO A 234 2.19 -10.29 22.42
C PRO A 234 3.18 -10.56 21.28
N PRO A 235 3.14 -11.78 20.68
CA PRO A 235 3.87 -12.05 19.45
C PRO A 235 3.55 -10.99 18.39
N ARG A 236 4.57 -10.58 17.63
CA ARG A 236 4.46 -9.49 16.66
C ARG A 236 4.93 -9.94 15.29
N CYS A 237 4.10 -9.75 14.27
CA CYS A 237 4.43 -9.94 12.87
C CYS A 237 4.59 -8.57 12.20
N CYS A 238 5.81 -8.23 11.75
CA CYS A 238 6.05 -7.05 10.93
C CYS A 238 5.95 -7.45 9.45
N LEU A 239 5.01 -6.86 8.71
CA LEU A 239 4.85 -7.20 7.29
C LEU A 239 6.00 -6.61 6.47
N ALA A 240 6.57 -7.43 5.59
CA ALA A 240 7.68 -7.05 4.70
C ALA A 240 7.17 -6.95 3.24
N PRO A 241 6.76 -5.77 2.75
CA PRO A 241 6.09 -5.65 1.45
C PRO A 241 7.03 -5.72 0.24
N ALA A 242 8.35 -5.60 0.45
CA ALA A 242 9.33 -5.62 -0.62
C ALA A 242 10.69 -6.17 -0.16
N SER A 243 11.45 -6.68 -1.12
CA SER A 243 12.86 -7.01 -0.96
C SER A 243 13.73 -5.75 -0.97
N ALA A 244 14.81 -5.75 -0.18
CA ALA A 244 15.81 -4.67 -0.14
C ALA A 244 16.46 -4.40 -1.51
N ALA A 245 16.57 -5.44 -2.36
CA ALA A 245 17.15 -5.33 -3.70
C ALA A 245 16.39 -4.35 -4.62
N LYS A 246 15.15 -3.98 -4.28
CA LYS A 246 14.38 -2.98 -5.02
C LYS A 246 14.74 -1.53 -4.67
N PHE A 247 15.53 -1.31 -3.61
CA PHE A 247 15.84 0.01 -3.07
C PHE A 247 17.33 0.12 -2.69
N PRO A 248 18.26 -0.14 -3.64
CA PRO A 248 19.69 -0.14 -3.35
C PRO A 248 20.18 1.19 -2.78
N GLU A 249 19.60 2.32 -3.20
CA GLU A 249 19.95 3.66 -2.71
C GLU A 249 19.66 3.81 -1.21
N ALA A 250 18.53 3.27 -0.74
CA ALA A 250 18.18 3.29 0.68
C ALA A 250 19.11 2.38 1.51
N VAL A 251 19.53 1.25 0.94
CA VAL A 251 20.49 0.34 1.58
C VAL A 251 21.85 1.04 1.76
N VAL A 252 22.34 1.70 0.70
CA VAL A 252 23.58 2.50 0.76
C VAL A 252 23.46 3.65 1.76
N ALA A 253 22.33 4.37 1.75
CA ALA A 253 22.08 5.47 2.69
C ALA A 253 22.10 5.01 4.16
N ALA A 254 21.65 3.79 4.45
CA ALA A 254 21.74 3.17 5.78
C ALA A 254 23.16 2.68 6.15
N GLY A 255 24.17 2.92 5.31
CA GLY A 255 25.55 2.47 5.53
C GLY A 255 25.76 0.98 5.30
N LEU A 256 24.86 0.33 4.54
CA LEU A 256 24.89 -1.10 4.25
C LEU A 256 25.28 -1.35 2.79
N SER A 257 25.73 -2.57 2.51
CA SER A 257 26.05 -3.00 1.16
C SER A 257 24.81 -3.58 0.49
N PRO A 258 24.32 -3.03 -0.65
CA PRO A 258 23.24 -3.63 -1.39
C PRO A 258 23.68 -4.96 -1.99
N GLU A 259 22.80 -5.96 -1.88
CA GLU A 259 22.95 -7.22 -2.58
C GLU A 259 21.87 -7.31 -3.65
N THR A 260 22.31 -7.43 -4.91
CA THR A 260 21.40 -7.61 -6.04
C THR A 260 21.37 -9.10 -6.41
N PRO A 261 20.24 -9.80 -6.18
CA PRO A 261 20.07 -11.19 -6.57
C PRO A 261 20.38 -11.41 -8.06
N MET A 262 20.92 -12.59 -8.37
CA MET A 262 21.28 -12.98 -9.74
C MET A 262 20.10 -12.89 -10.71
N GLU A 263 18.88 -13.16 -10.24
CA GLU A 263 17.65 -13.08 -11.02
C GLU A 263 17.32 -11.65 -11.45
N ILE A 264 17.68 -10.65 -10.63
CA ILE A 264 17.51 -9.23 -10.96
C ILE A 264 18.61 -8.79 -11.93
N LEU A 265 19.87 -9.17 -11.69
CA LEU A 265 20.98 -8.89 -12.61
C LEU A 265 20.71 -9.48 -14.00
N ALA A 266 20.10 -10.67 -14.06
CA ALA A 266 19.70 -11.32 -15.30
C ALA A 266 18.66 -10.52 -16.11
N LEU A 267 18.07 -9.44 -15.58
CA LEU A 267 17.16 -8.56 -16.31
C LEU A 267 17.87 -7.46 -17.10
N GLU A 268 19.07 -7.02 -16.69
CA GLU A 268 19.75 -5.84 -17.28
C GLU A 268 20.07 -6.00 -18.77
N GLY A 269 20.39 -7.23 -19.20
CA GLY A 269 20.67 -7.55 -20.60
C GLY A 269 19.47 -8.06 -21.41
N LYS A 270 18.27 -8.15 -20.82
CA LYS A 270 17.11 -8.65 -21.54
C LYS A 270 16.55 -7.59 -22.48
N GLU A 271 16.02 -8.06 -23.61
CA GLU A 271 15.25 -7.22 -24.52
C GLU A 271 14.10 -6.56 -23.76
N THR A 272 13.89 -5.27 -24.05
CA THR A 272 12.83 -4.47 -23.45
C THR A 272 11.88 -3.96 -24.51
N ARG A 273 10.59 -3.92 -24.19
CA ARG A 273 9.55 -3.31 -25.01
C ARG A 273 8.80 -2.26 -24.19
N CYS A 274 8.84 -1.03 -24.68
CA CYS A 274 8.16 0.11 -24.09
C CYS A 274 7.76 1.07 -25.22
N THR A 275 6.51 1.52 -25.21
CA THR A 275 6.03 2.56 -26.12
C THR A 275 6.15 3.91 -25.43
N PRO A 276 6.99 4.84 -25.91
CA PRO A 276 7.09 6.16 -25.31
C PRO A 276 5.81 6.98 -25.56
N MET A 277 5.34 7.68 -24.55
CA MET A 277 4.28 8.68 -24.59
C MET A 277 4.90 10.05 -24.29
N ARG A 278 5.11 10.86 -25.32
CA ARG A 278 5.74 12.18 -25.23
C ARG A 278 4.71 13.23 -24.86
N LYS A 279 5.13 14.37 -24.32
CA LYS A 279 4.20 15.47 -23.96
C LYS A 279 3.39 16.01 -25.14
N SER A 280 3.90 15.88 -26.36
CA SER A 280 3.20 16.29 -27.59
C SER A 280 2.13 15.31 -28.07
N ASP A 281 2.09 14.11 -27.51
CA ASP A 281 1.21 13.03 -27.98
C ASP A 281 -0.17 13.12 -27.30
N ASP A 282 -1.21 12.66 -27.99
CA ASP A 282 -2.51 12.44 -27.36
C ASP A 282 -2.54 11.07 -26.67
N TRP A 283 -2.25 11.06 -25.36
CA TRP A 283 -2.17 9.83 -24.58
C TRP A 283 -3.51 9.09 -24.52
N THR A 284 -4.64 9.79 -24.60
CA THR A 284 -5.98 9.18 -24.60
C THR A 284 -6.20 8.37 -25.88
N VAL A 285 -5.85 8.96 -27.04
CA VAL A 285 -5.94 8.28 -28.34
C VAL A 285 -4.99 7.10 -28.39
N MET A 286 -3.74 7.26 -27.93
CA MET A 286 -2.77 6.16 -27.88
C MET A 286 -3.26 4.96 -27.07
N LEU A 287 -3.88 5.21 -25.90
CA LEU A 287 -4.48 4.16 -25.07
C LEU A 287 -5.65 3.48 -25.80
N ARG A 288 -6.57 4.26 -26.37
CA ARG A 288 -7.73 3.73 -27.10
C ARG A 288 -7.31 2.88 -28.29
N ASP A 289 -6.43 3.38 -29.14
CA ASP A 289 -5.94 2.66 -30.32
C ASP A 289 -5.25 1.35 -29.93
N THR A 290 -4.48 1.36 -28.86
CA THR A 290 -3.84 0.14 -28.35
C THR A 290 -4.86 -0.89 -27.89
N ILE A 291 -5.86 -0.47 -27.13
CA ILE A 291 -6.95 -1.33 -26.66
C ILE A 291 -7.73 -1.93 -27.84
N GLU A 292 -8.07 -1.11 -28.83
CA GLU A 292 -8.79 -1.57 -30.02
C GLU A 292 -7.97 -2.57 -30.83
N ASN A 293 -6.69 -2.27 -31.06
CA ASN A 293 -5.78 -3.13 -31.80
C ASN A 293 -5.58 -4.47 -31.11
N MET A 294 -5.36 -4.48 -29.79
CA MET A 294 -5.28 -5.72 -29.01
C MET A 294 -6.59 -6.51 -29.06
N GLY A 295 -7.74 -5.83 -28.96
CA GLY A 295 -9.04 -6.48 -29.06
C GLY A 295 -9.32 -7.08 -30.44
N ARG A 296 -8.73 -6.54 -31.52
CA ARG A 296 -8.79 -7.14 -32.86
C ARG A 296 -7.87 -8.36 -32.97
N GLN A 297 -6.63 -8.25 -32.46
CA GLN A 297 -5.68 -9.36 -32.45
C GLN A 297 -6.21 -10.57 -31.69
N TRP A 298 -6.78 -10.35 -30.50
CA TRP A 298 -7.33 -11.45 -29.70
C TRP A 298 -8.52 -12.14 -30.39
N ARG A 299 -9.42 -11.38 -31.01
CA ARG A 299 -10.54 -11.95 -31.79
C ARG A 299 -10.10 -12.71 -33.04
N ALA A 300 -8.93 -12.41 -33.59
CA ALA A 300 -8.40 -13.12 -34.75
C ALA A 300 -7.71 -14.45 -34.38
N THR A 301 -7.33 -14.62 -33.11
CA THR A 301 -6.64 -15.83 -32.59
C THR A 301 -7.52 -16.71 -31.69
N SER A 302 -8.76 -16.30 -31.43
CA SER A 302 -9.79 -17.04 -30.67
C SER A 302 -10.76 -17.75 -31.61
#